data_AF-A0A2V6TTF2-F1
#
_entry.id   AF-A0A2V6TTF2-F1
#
_cell.length_a   1.000
_cell.length_b   1.000
_cell.length_c   1.000
_cell.angle_alpha   90.00
_cell.angle_beta   90.00
_cell.angle_gamma   90.00
#
_symmetry.space_group_name_H-M   'P 1'
#
loop_
_entity.id
_entity.type
_entity.pdbx_description
1 polymer ?
#
loop_
_entity_poly.entity_id
_entity_poly.type
_entity_poly.pdbx_seq_one_letter_code
_entity_poly.pdbx_strand_id
1 'polypeptide(L)'
;MPVVGGNVSFYNETSGQAILPTPIIGVVGVLDDAARRATQWFKGPGHRVALLGPEAVSLGGSEYLWTRHRRLAGPLAPLDFDTERRVQRAVRAAVAAGLVAAAHDCSEGGVAVALAESCVTARDPVGCDATLPAAARADLTLFGEGPSRVLVAVEARHAREFEGLMAESAIRWRWIGTTGGDRLVIRVGNDTVVDVDASRLEHAWRSGFERHMA
;
A
#
# COMPACT_ATOMS: atom_id res chain seq x y z
N MET A 1 -17.46 -12.48 5.84
CA MET A 1 -17.24 -13.30 4.64
C MET A 1 -17.30 -14.75 5.09
N PRO A 2 -18.12 -15.61 4.46
CA PRO A 2 -18.16 -17.02 4.83
C PRO A 2 -16.90 -17.75 4.37
N VAL A 3 -16.46 -18.75 5.15
CA VAL A 3 -15.42 -19.69 4.73
C VAL A 3 -16.09 -20.83 3.99
N VAL A 4 -15.77 -21.01 2.71
CA VAL A 4 -16.43 -21.98 1.81
C VAL A 4 -15.58 -23.21 1.49
N GLY A 5 -14.32 -23.22 1.91
CA GLY A 5 -13.38 -24.32 1.73
C GLY A 5 -12.02 -24.00 2.35
N GLY A 6 -11.18 -25.01 2.54
CA GLY A 6 -9.84 -24.85 3.10
C GLY A 6 -9.09 -26.17 3.21
N ASN A 7 -7.78 -26.07 3.47
CA ASN A 7 -6.92 -27.18 3.81
C ASN A 7 -6.22 -26.90 5.14
N VAL A 8 -5.85 -27.94 5.88
CA VAL A 8 -5.08 -27.82 7.11
C VAL A 8 -3.88 -28.75 7.02
N SER A 9 -2.68 -28.18 7.20
CA SER A 9 -1.41 -28.92 7.28
C SER A 9 -0.84 -28.77 8.68
N PHE A 10 -0.72 -29.87 9.42
CA PHE A 10 -0.15 -29.92 10.77
C PHE A 10 1.27 -30.51 10.74
N TYR A 11 1.99 -30.37 11.86
CA TYR A 11 3.34 -30.92 12.07
C TYR A 11 4.41 -30.37 11.10
N ASN A 12 4.28 -29.10 10.73
CA ASN A 12 5.29 -28.39 9.97
C ASN A 12 6.44 -27.96 10.89
N GLU A 13 7.27 -28.94 11.26
CA GLU A 13 8.47 -28.75 12.06
C GLU A 13 9.64 -29.52 11.45
N THR A 14 10.84 -28.95 11.56
CA THR A 14 12.09 -29.61 11.15
C THR A 14 13.04 -29.56 12.32
N SER A 15 13.54 -30.72 12.77
CA SER A 15 14.49 -30.81 13.88
C SER A 15 14.03 -30.11 15.16
N GLY A 16 12.73 -30.21 15.48
CA GLY A 16 12.12 -29.59 16.67
C GLY A 16 11.90 -28.08 16.57
N GLN A 17 12.12 -27.49 15.39
CA GLN A 17 11.79 -26.09 15.11
C GLN A 17 10.51 -26.04 14.27
N ALA A 18 9.44 -25.54 14.87
CA ALA A 18 8.18 -25.30 14.17
C ALA A 18 8.29 -24.07 13.26
N ILE A 19 7.60 -24.10 12.12
CA ILE A 19 7.41 -22.90 11.32
C ILE A 19 6.56 -21.86 12.06
N LEU A 20 6.61 -20.61 11.60
CA LEU A 20 5.65 -19.60 12.03
C LEU A 20 4.22 -20.03 11.64
N PRO A 21 3.18 -19.67 12.43
CA PRO A 21 1.80 -19.84 12.00
C PRO A 21 1.52 -19.10 10.69
N THR A 22 1.17 -19.83 9.64
CA THR A 22 1.03 -19.32 8.26
C THR A 22 -0.39 -19.53 7.70
N PRO A 23 -1.39 -18.79 8.21
CA PRO A 23 -2.72 -18.84 7.62
C PRO A 23 -2.70 -18.21 6.22
N ILE A 24 -3.03 -19.00 5.20
CA ILE A 24 -3.20 -18.51 3.82
C ILE A 24 -4.70 -18.36 3.56
N ILE A 25 -5.13 -17.14 3.25
CA ILE A 25 -6.55 -16.82 2.99
C ILE A 25 -6.71 -16.49 1.51
N GLY A 26 -7.44 -17.35 0.79
CA GLY A 26 -7.90 -17.06 -0.57
C GLY A 26 -9.26 -16.38 -0.55
N VAL A 27 -9.41 -15.28 -1.28
CA VAL A 27 -10.68 -14.54 -1.41
C VAL A 27 -11.10 -14.50 -2.86
N VAL A 28 -12.37 -14.84 -3.12
CA VAL A 28 -13.00 -14.70 -4.44
C VAL A 28 -14.09 -13.64 -4.36
N GLY A 29 -14.07 -12.70 -5.31
CA GLY A 29 -15.08 -11.67 -5.49
C GLY A 29 -15.44 -11.54 -6.98
N VAL A 30 -16.59 -10.93 -7.25
CA VAL A 30 -17.09 -10.69 -8.62
C VAL A 30 -17.09 -9.20 -8.89
N LEU A 31 -16.66 -8.82 -10.09
CA LEU A 31 -16.84 -7.48 -10.66
C LEU A 31 -17.97 -7.56 -11.69
N ASP A 32 -18.91 -6.63 -11.62
CA ASP A 32 -19.99 -6.54 -12.62
C ASP A 32 -19.44 -6.22 -14.02
N ASP A 33 -18.33 -5.48 -14.07
CA ASP A 33 -17.65 -5.09 -15.29
C ASP A 33 -16.13 -5.15 -15.08
N ALA A 34 -15.48 -6.12 -15.72
CA ALA A 34 -14.02 -6.33 -15.63
C ALA A 34 -13.19 -5.17 -16.25
N ALA A 35 -13.81 -4.33 -17.08
CA ALA A 35 -13.16 -3.14 -17.63
C ALA A 35 -12.97 -2.05 -16.55
N ARG A 36 -13.76 -2.07 -15.47
CA ARG A 36 -13.67 -1.09 -14.37
C ARG A 36 -12.68 -1.47 -13.27
N ARG A 37 -11.87 -2.50 -13.47
CA ARG A 37 -10.86 -2.88 -12.48
C ARG A 37 -9.85 -1.75 -12.28
N ALA A 38 -9.58 -1.40 -11.03
CA ALA A 38 -8.41 -0.59 -10.69
C ALA A 38 -7.16 -1.47 -10.69
N THR A 39 -6.02 -0.86 -10.97
CA THR A 39 -4.70 -1.48 -10.89
C THR A 39 -3.82 -0.67 -9.94
N GLN A 40 -2.74 -1.26 -9.44
CA GLN A 40 -1.86 -0.61 -8.47
C GLN A 40 -0.97 0.51 -9.02
N TRP A 41 -0.72 0.56 -10.33
CA TRP A 41 0.24 1.50 -10.90
C TRP A 41 -0.37 2.84 -11.34
N PHE A 42 0.41 3.90 -11.19
CA PHE A 42 0.07 5.23 -11.68
C PHE A 42 -0.08 5.24 -13.20
N LYS A 43 -1.08 6.00 -13.68
CA LYS A 43 -1.48 6.00 -15.11
C LYS A 43 -0.90 7.15 -15.91
N GLY A 44 -0.33 8.15 -15.25
CA GLY A 44 0.20 9.34 -15.89
C GLY A 44 0.52 10.44 -14.87
N PRO A 45 1.12 11.55 -15.33
CA PRO A 45 1.45 12.69 -14.48
C PRO A 45 0.21 13.51 -14.10
N GLY A 46 0.33 14.31 -13.05
CA GLY A 46 -0.69 15.28 -12.63
C GLY A 46 -1.88 14.66 -11.88
N HIS A 47 -1.83 13.38 -11.55
CA HIS A 47 -2.85 12.76 -10.70
C HIS A 47 -2.55 13.11 -9.24
N ARG A 48 -3.58 13.48 -8.49
CA ARG A 48 -3.45 13.67 -7.04
C ARG A 48 -3.42 12.30 -6.37
N VAL A 49 -2.52 12.13 -5.41
CA VAL A 49 -2.34 10.87 -4.68
C VAL A 49 -2.89 11.04 -3.27
N ALA A 50 -3.80 10.15 -2.86
CA ALA A 50 -4.37 10.12 -1.52
C ALA A 50 -4.04 8.82 -0.78
N LEU A 51 -3.87 8.93 0.53
CA LEU A 51 -3.80 7.80 1.45
C LEU A 51 -5.10 7.73 2.24
N LEU A 52 -5.79 6.59 2.13
CA LEU A 52 -7.03 6.28 2.83
C LEU A 52 -6.70 5.37 4.01
N GLY A 53 -7.48 5.49 5.09
CA GLY A 53 -7.35 4.64 6.26
C GLY A 53 -6.70 5.32 7.47
N PRO A 54 -6.48 4.55 8.54
CA PRO A 54 -5.89 5.04 9.78
C PRO A 54 -4.41 5.40 9.60
N GLU A 55 -3.90 6.24 10.51
CA GLU A 55 -2.47 6.54 10.62
C GLU A 55 -1.71 5.50 11.46
N ALA A 56 -2.45 4.67 12.21
CA ALA A 56 -1.87 3.69 13.10
C ALA A 56 -1.09 2.63 12.30
N VAL A 57 0.21 2.55 12.58
CA VAL A 57 1.15 1.63 11.96
C VAL A 57 2.11 1.10 13.02
N SER A 58 2.76 -0.01 12.72
CA SER A 58 3.82 -0.56 13.56
C SER A 58 4.99 -1.07 12.71
N LEU A 59 6.18 -1.05 13.30
CA LEU A 59 7.33 -1.81 12.79
C LEU A 59 7.38 -3.22 13.38
N GLY A 60 6.51 -3.53 14.35
CA GLY A 60 6.45 -4.84 14.96
C GLY A 60 6.02 -5.89 13.94
N GLY A 61 6.82 -6.95 13.77
CA GLY A 61 6.59 -7.97 12.76
C GLY A 61 6.80 -7.54 11.30
N SER A 62 7.22 -6.29 11.05
CA SER A 62 7.34 -5.75 9.70
C SER A 62 8.52 -6.31 8.90
N GLU A 63 8.41 -6.24 7.58
CA GLU A 63 9.50 -6.55 6.65
C GLU A 63 10.72 -5.65 6.85
N TYR A 64 10.50 -4.39 7.26
CA TYR A 64 11.60 -3.48 7.58
C TYR A 64 12.42 -3.99 8.78
N LEU A 65 11.74 -4.40 9.86
CA LEU A 65 12.42 -4.88 11.07
C LEU A 65 13.19 -6.17 10.78
N TRP A 66 12.60 -7.06 9.99
CA TRP A 66 13.27 -8.29 9.55
C TRP A 66 14.46 -8.00 8.64
N THR A 67 14.28 -7.22 7.57
CA THR A 67 15.29 -6.97 6.55
C THR A 67 16.47 -6.16 7.08
N ARG A 68 16.22 -5.15 7.93
CA ARG A 68 17.28 -4.28 8.46
C ARG A 68 17.87 -4.73 9.78
N HIS A 69 17.10 -5.40 10.61
CA HIS A 69 17.53 -5.73 11.98
C HIS A 69 17.51 -7.21 12.30
N ARG A 70 17.00 -8.08 11.40
CA ARG A 70 16.85 -9.53 11.63
C ARG A 70 16.11 -9.83 12.92
N ARG A 71 15.06 -9.05 13.20
CA ARG A 71 14.28 -9.13 14.45
C ARG A 71 12.81 -9.35 14.14
N LEU A 72 12.24 -10.34 14.81
CA LEU A 72 10.80 -10.56 14.90
C LEU A 72 10.37 -10.18 16.32
N ALA A 73 9.90 -8.95 16.49
CA ALA A 73 9.55 -8.39 17.80
C ALA A 73 8.55 -7.23 17.66
N GLY A 74 8.00 -6.77 18.77
CA GLY A 74 7.15 -5.59 18.84
C GLY A 74 5.65 -5.88 18.62
N PRO A 75 4.78 -4.96 19.05
CA PRO A 75 3.33 -5.11 18.87
C PRO A 75 2.93 -4.87 17.42
N LEU A 76 1.88 -5.55 16.95
CA LEU A 76 1.28 -5.28 15.63
C LEU A 76 0.45 -3.99 15.66
N ALA A 77 0.21 -3.40 14.49
CA ALA A 77 -0.77 -2.33 14.35
C ALA A 77 -2.19 -2.84 14.67
N PRO A 78 -3.07 -2.01 15.26
CA PRO A 78 -4.44 -2.43 15.58
C PRO A 78 -5.28 -2.65 14.31
N LEU A 79 -6.16 -3.65 14.36
CA LEU A 79 -7.17 -3.92 13.33
C LEU A 79 -8.56 -3.62 13.88
N ASP A 80 -9.28 -2.72 13.20
CA ASP A 80 -10.70 -2.43 13.46
C ASP A 80 -11.54 -2.84 12.24
N PHE A 81 -12.37 -3.87 12.41
CA PHE A 81 -13.12 -4.45 11.29
C PHE A 81 -14.15 -3.51 10.66
N ASP A 82 -14.68 -2.56 11.42
CA ASP A 82 -15.62 -1.57 10.89
C ASP A 82 -14.89 -0.53 10.04
N THR A 83 -13.70 -0.11 10.45
CA THR A 83 -12.81 0.73 9.66
C THR A 83 -12.39 0.03 8.38
N GLU A 84 -11.93 -1.23 8.46
CA GLU A 84 -11.61 -2.03 7.28
C GLU A 84 -12.78 -2.08 6.31
N ARG A 85 -13.99 -2.40 6.80
CA ARG A 85 -15.21 -2.47 5.97
C ARG A 85 -15.55 -1.14 5.31
N ARG A 86 -15.39 -0.02 6.03
CA ARG A 86 -15.63 1.33 5.48
C ARG A 86 -14.61 1.69 4.40
N VAL A 87 -13.32 1.40 4.63
CA VAL A 87 -12.26 1.66 3.64
C VAL A 87 -12.51 0.84 2.37
N GLN A 88 -12.77 -0.46 2.49
CA GLN A 88 -13.10 -1.32 1.35
C GLN A 88 -14.34 -0.82 0.58
N ARG A 89 -15.38 -0.35 1.28
CA ARG A 89 -16.57 0.23 0.66
C ARG A 89 -16.24 1.52 -0.08
N ALA A 90 -15.47 2.42 0.52
CA ALA A 90 -15.10 3.70 -0.05
C ALA A 90 -14.26 3.53 -1.31
N VAL A 91 -13.24 2.66 -1.27
CA VAL A 91 -12.40 2.34 -2.43
C VAL A 91 -13.26 1.76 -3.55
N ARG A 92 -14.10 0.76 -3.27
CA ARG A 92 -14.98 0.16 -4.28
C ARG A 92 -15.95 1.17 -4.89
N ALA A 93 -16.51 2.08 -4.09
CA ALA A 93 -17.41 3.12 -4.58
C ALA A 93 -16.68 4.11 -5.50
N ALA A 94 -15.47 4.55 -5.12
CA ALA A 94 -14.65 5.43 -5.94
C ALA A 94 -14.22 4.79 -7.26
N VAL A 95 -13.89 3.49 -7.25
CA VAL A 95 -13.59 2.70 -8.46
C VAL A 95 -14.84 2.58 -9.34
N ALA A 96 -15.98 2.21 -8.76
CA ALA A 96 -17.23 2.03 -9.51
C ALA A 96 -17.72 3.32 -10.18
N ALA A 97 -17.49 4.47 -9.55
CA ALA A 97 -17.78 5.80 -10.06
C ALA A 97 -16.73 6.32 -11.07
N GLY A 98 -15.63 5.59 -11.31
CA GLY A 98 -14.59 5.98 -12.25
C GLY A 98 -13.72 7.15 -11.77
N LEU A 99 -13.66 7.40 -10.45
CA LEU A 99 -12.95 8.54 -9.88
C LEU A 99 -11.46 8.27 -9.65
N VAL A 100 -11.09 6.99 -9.46
CA VAL A 100 -9.71 6.56 -9.21
C VAL A 100 -9.11 5.93 -10.45
N ALA A 101 -7.93 6.40 -10.83
CA ALA A 101 -7.14 5.86 -11.93
C ALA A 101 -6.29 4.65 -11.48
N ALA A 102 -5.91 4.62 -10.20
CA ALA A 102 -5.13 3.55 -9.59
C ALA A 102 -5.50 3.40 -8.11
N ALA A 103 -5.38 2.19 -7.59
CA ALA A 103 -5.54 1.87 -6.17
C ALA A 103 -4.58 0.74 -5.79
N HIS A 104 -3.84 0.92 -4.69
CA HIS A 104 -2.86 -0.03 -4.17
C HIS A 104 -2.94 -0.08 -2.65
N ASP A 105 -2.91 -1.25 -2.02
CA ASP A 105 -2.90 -1.35 -0.56
C ASP A 105 -1.51 -1.03 0.02
N CYS A 106 -1.48 -0.59 1.27
CA CYS A 106 -0.23 -0.36 2.00
C CYS A 106 0.03 -1.54 2.93
N SER A 107 0.56 -2.63 2.38
CA SER A 107 0.87 -3.87 3.10
C SER A 107 2.32 -3.90 3.60
N GLU A 108 3.06 -4.95 3.27
CA GLU A 108 4.46 -5.18 3.62
C GLU A 108 5.36 -4.04 3.12
N GLY A 109 6.25 -3.56 4.00
CA GLY A 109 7.12 -2.43 3.70
C GLY A 109 6.43 -1.05 3.74
N GLY A 110 5.13 -1.00 4.02
CA GLY A 110 4.40 0.23 4.32
C GLY A 110 4.22 1.17 3.12
N VAL A 111 3.91 2.43 3.42
CA VAL A 111 3.51 3.42 2.40
C VAL A 111 4.63 3.75 1.41
N ALA A 112 5.89 3.68 1.84
CA ALA A 112 7.02 3.95 0.96
C ALA A 112 7.16 2.88 -0.14
N VAL A 113 6.95 1.61 0.21
CA VAL A 113 6.98 0.51 -0.75
C VAL A 113 5.75 0.57 -1.67
N ALA A 114 4.55 0.81 -1.11
CA ALA A 114 3.35 0.98 -1.92
C ALA A 114 3.50 2.11 -2.97
N LEU A 115 4.06 3.27 -2.58
CA LEU A 115 4.37 4.35 -3.52
C LEU A 115 5.38 3.91 -4.59
N ALA A 116 6.45 3.22 -4.21
CA ALA A 116 7.46 2.73 -5.14
C ALA A 116 6.88 1.73 -6.15
N GLU A 117 6.08 0.76 -5.70
CA GLU A 117 5.42 -0.20 -6.56
C GLU A 117 4.42 0.46 -7.52
N SER A 118 3.65 1.45 -7.02
CA SER A 118 2.77 2.25 -7.86
C SER A 118 3.52 3.02 -8.95
N CYS A 119 4.76 3.44 -8.69
CA CYS A 119 5.61 4.10 -9.69
C CYS A 119 6.11 3.15 -10.79
N VAL A 120 6.41 1.88 -10.48
CA VAL A 120 7.28 1.05 -11.36
C VAL A 120 6.67 -0.26 -11.87
N THR A 121 5.48 -0.65 -11.38
CA THR A 121 4.86 -1.92 -11.81
C THR A 121 4.16 -1.83 -13.17
N ALA A 122 3.92 -0.62 -13.68
CA ALA A 122 3.49 -0.39 -15.05
C ALA A 122 4.58 -0.79 -16.06
N ARG A 123 4.22 -0.76 -17.36
CA ARG A 123 5.21 -0.86 -18.44
C ARG A 123 6.13 0.35 -18.47
N ASP A 124 5.55 1.54 -18.30
CA ASP A 124 6.26 2.82 -18.35
C ASP A 124 6.21 3.44 -16.94
N PRO A 125 7.36 3.67 -16.28
CA PRO A 125 7.38 4.22 -14.93
C PRO A 125 6.85 5.65 -14.87
N VAL A 126 6.18 5.98 -13.77
CA VAL A 126 5.69 7.34 -13.47
C VAL A 126 6.13 7.71 -12.07
N GLY A 127 6.91 8.79 -11.94
CA GLY A 127 7.35 9.31 -10.65
C GLY A 127 6.22 9.80 -9.75
N CYS A 128 6.57 10.19 -8.53
CA CYS A 128 5.63 10.75 -7.57
C CYS A 128 6.38 11.67 -6.61
N ASP A 129 5.82 12.86 -6.39
CA ASP A 129 6.23 13.75 -5.31
C ASP A 129 5.19 13.62 -4.18
N ALA A 130 5.61 13.05 -3.06
CA ALA A 130 4.78 12.78 -1.90
C ALA A 130 5.32 13.46 -0.64
N THR A 131 4.43 13.95 0.21
CA THR A 131 4.68 14.52 1.52
C THR A 131 3.80 13.82 2.56
N LEU A 132 4.46 13.16 3.51
CA LEU A 132 3.85 12.53 4.66
C LEU A 132 3.95 13.47 5.88
N PRO A 133 3.05 13.31 6.88
CA PRO A 133 3.10 14.14 8.08
C PRO A 133 4.44 14.06 8.78
N ALA A 134 4.86 15.19 9.39
CA ALA A 134 6.03 15.20 10.24
C ALA A 134 5.85 14.19 11.39
N ALA A 135 6.89 13.40 11.65
CA ALA A 135 6.89 12.40 12.69
C ALA A 135 8.26 12.33 13.36
N ALA A 136 8.29 11.91 14.63
CA ALA A 136 9.54 11.72 15.37
C ALA A 136 10.45 10.64 14.74
N ARG A 137 9.87 9.73 13.94
CA ARG A 137 10.55 8.59 13.34
C ARG A 137 10.17 8.43 11.86
N ALA A 138 11.12 8.77 10.99
CA ALA A 138 10.96 8.62 9.55
C ALA A 138 10.80 7.15 9.13
N ASP A 139 11.52 6.23 9.77
CA ASP A 139 11.43 4.79 9.48
C ASP A 139 10.04 4.21 9.75
N LEU A 140 9.42 4.56 10.88
CA LEU A 140 8.03 4.18 11.19
C LEU A 140 7.04 4.80 10.19
N THR A 141 7.29 6.04 9.75
CA THR A 141 6.40 6.74 8.82
C THR A 141 6.45 6.13 7.41
N LEU A 142 7.65 5.75 6.96
CA LEU A 142 7.87 5.18 5.64
C LEU A 142 7.48 3.70 5.59
N PHE A 143 7.96 2.93 6.56
CA PHE A 143 7.92 1.46 6.53
C PHE A 143 7.03 0.83 7.60
N GLY A 144 6.32 1.65 8.38
CA GLY A 144 5.30 1.14 9.30
C GLY A 144 4.17 0.46 8.53
N GLU A 145 3.89 -0.76 8.94
CA GLU A 145 2.85 -1.62 8.37
C GLU A 145 1.59 -1.55 9.24
N GLY A 146 0.43 -1.52 8.61
CA GLY A 146 -0.84 -1.48 9.32
C GLY A 146 -2.03 -1.71 8.39
N PRO A 147 -3.08 -2.39 8.88
CA PRO A 147 -4.22 -2.76 8.05
C PRO A 147 -5.07 -1.55 7.65
N SER A 148 -6.02 -1.78 6.75
CA SER A 148 -7.03 -0.79 6.35
C SER A 148 -6.48 0.46 5.67
N ARG A 149 -5.32 0.36 5.01
CA ARG A 149 -4.66 1.49 4.35
C ARG A 149 -4.55 1.26 2.84
N VAL A 150 -5.00 2.24 2.06
CA VAL A 150 -5.01 2.16 0.60
C VAL A 150 -4.52 3.48 0.01
N LEU A 151 -3.56 3.39 -0.89
CA LEU A 151 -3.10 4.46 -1.75
C LEU A 151 -4.00 4.53 -2.99
N VAL A 152 -4.48 5.72 -3.36
CA VAL A 152 -5.22 5.93 -4.61
C VAL A 152 -4.67 7.10 -5.39
N ALA A 153 -4.72 7.01 -6.72
CA ALA A 153 -4.42 8.12 -7.62
C ALA A 153 -5.70 8.58 -8.32
N VAL A 154 -5.97 9.87 -8.27
CA VAL A 154 -7.19 10.52 -8.77
C VAL A 154 -6.78 11.57 -9.80
N GLU A 155 -7.36 11.53 -11.00
CA GLU A 155 -7.13 12.59 -11.97
C GLU A 155 -7.59 13.95 -11.42
N ALA A 156 -6.87 15.03 -11.70
CA ALA A 156 -7.17 16.35 -11.15
C ALA A 156 -8.64 16.79 -11.39
N ARG A 157 -9.23 16.39 -12.52
CA ARG A 157 -10.64 16.69 -12.87
C ARG A 157 -11.66 16.00 -11.94
N HIS A 158 -11.32 14.86 -11.35
CA HIS A 158 -12.20 14.09 -10.46
C HIS A 158 -11.97 14.41 -8.97
N ALA A 159 -11.00 15.27 -8.64
CA ALA A 159 -10.59 15.50 -7.27
C ALA A 159 -11.72 16.00 -6.35
N ARG A 160 -12.57 16.92 -6.81
CA ARG A 160 -13.70 17.44 -6.02
C ARG A 160 -14.78 16.40 -5.76
N GLU A 161 -15.08 15.59 -6.77
CA GLU A 161 -16.08 14.52 -6.66
C GLU A 161 -15.58 13.41 -5.73
N PHE A 162 -14.30 13.06 -5.83
CA PHE A 162 -13.62 12.16 -4.91
C PHE A 162 -13.66 12.67 -3.47
N GLU A 163 -13.38 13.97 -3.24
CA GLU A 163 -13.46 14.60 -1.92
C GLU A 163 -14.87 14.49 -1.32
N GLY A 164 -15.91 14.69 -2.14
CA GLY A 164 -17.31 14.49 -1.73
C GLY A 164 -17.60 13.05 -1.29
N LEU A 165 -17.20 12.07 -2.11
CA LEU A 165 -17.37 10.65 -1.79
C LEU A 165 -16.62 10.27 -0.50
N MET A 166 -15.40 10.77 -0.31
CA MET A 166 -14.63 10.49 0.89
C MET A 166 -15.26 11.13 2.14
N ALA A 167 -15.86 12.31 2.03
CA ALA A 167 -16.55 12.96 3.15
C ALA A 167 -17.74 12.12 3.68
N GLU A 168 -18.45 11.43 2.79
CA GLU A 168 -19.58 10.55 3.15
C GLU A 168 -19.14 9.19 3.69
N SER A 169 -17.90 8.78 3.42
CA SER A 169 -17.40 7.43 3.74
C SER A 169 -17.06 7.19 5.22
N ALA A 170 -16.99 8.25 6.02
CA ALA A 170 -16.60 8.21 7.43
C ALA A 170 -15.26 7.50 7.71
N ILE A 171 -14.31 7.59 6.78
CA ILE A 171 -12.92 7.14 6.97
C ILE A 171 -11.97 8.31 7.12
N ARG A 172 -10.82 8.07 7.75
CA ARG A 172 -9.69 8.98 7.65
C ARG A 172 -9.06 8.86 6.27
N TRP A 173 -8.65 9.98 5.70
CA TRP A 173 -7.91 10.02 4.45
C TRP A 173 -7.18 11.37 4.33
N ARG A 174 -6.20 11.46 3.43
CA ARG A 174 -5.57 12.72 3.06
C ARG A 174 -4.93 12.67 1.68
N TRP A 175 -4.83 13.82 1.05
CA TRP A 175 -3.89 14.01 -0.06
C TRP A 175 -2.46 13.95 0.47
N ILE A 176 -1.60 13.19 -0.21
CA ILE A 176 -0.19 13.04 0.14
C ILE A 176 0.74 13.46 -0.99
N GLY A 177 0.26 13.65 -2.22
CA GLY A 177 1.20 13.94 -3.30
C GLY A 177 0.57 14.11 -4.67
N THR A 178 1.43 14.18 -5.68
CA THR A 178 1.06 14.22 -7.10
C THR A 178 1.99 13.33 -7.90
N THR A 179 1.45 12.61 -8.87
CA THR A 179 2.25 11.80 -9.82
C THR A 179 2.94 12.69 -10.85
N GLY A 180 4.09 12.24 -11.36
CA GLY A 180 4.82 12.89 -12.44
C GLY A 180 6.33 12.83 -12.27
N GLY A 181 7.04 13.21 -13.32
CA GLY A 181 8.49 13.10 -13.39
C GLY A 181 8.99 11.66 -13.47
N ASP A 182 10.29 11.50 -13.29
CA ASP A 182 11.05 10.26 -13.39
C ASP A 182 11.62 9.82 -12.03
N ARG A 183 11.17 10.42 -10.93
CA ARG A 183 11.67 10.17 -9.57
C ARG A 183 10.55 9.95 -8.58
N LEU A 184 10.80 9.10 -7.60
CA LEU A 184 10.01 9.04 -6.36
C LEU A 184 10.68 9.92 -5.32
N VAL A 185 9.99 10.99 -4.93
CA VAL A 185 10.40 11.89 -3.86
C VAL A 185 9.41 11.74 -2.70
N ILE A 186 9.90 11.39 -1.52
CA ILE A 186 9.09 11.32 -0.30
C ILE A 186 9.67 12.27 0.73
N ARG A 187 8.84 13.21 1.19
CA ARG A 187 9.14 14.12 2.31
C ARG A 187 8.39 13.69 3.55
N VAL A 188 9.02 13.84 4.71
CA VAL A 188 8.39 13.71 6.03
C VAL A 188 8.46 15.08 6.68
N GLY A 189 7.32 15.78 6.76
CA GLY A 189 7.34 17.21 7.06
C GLY A 189 8.10 18.00 5.99
N ASN A 190 9.17 18.69 6.39
CA ASN A 190 10.00 19.49 5.48
C ASN A 190 11.24 18.75 4.95
N ASP A 191 11.51 17.55 5.48
CA ASP A 191 12.73 16.81 5.17
C ASP A 191 12.50 15.83 4.03
N THR A 192 13.31 15.93 2.98
CA THR A 192 13.36 14.91 1.92
C THR A 192 14.11 13.68 2.44
N VAL A 193 13.39 12.57 2.59
CA VAL A 193 13.93 11.31 3.14
C VAL A 193 14.12 10.23 2.07
N VAL A 194 13.41 10.34 0.96
CA VAL A 194 13.59 9.50 -0.23
C VAL A 194 13.63 10.41 -1.45
N ASP A 195 14.64 10.21 -2.29
CA ASP A 195 14.76 10.83 -3.60
C ASP A 195 15.52 9.87 -4.52
N VAL A 196 14.77 9.11 -5.32
CA VAL A 196 15.32 8.01 -6.13
C VAL A 196 14.71 8.00 -7.52
N ASP A 197 15.53 7.76 -8.54
CA ASP A 197 15.08 7.55 -9.92
C ASP A 197 14.14 6.33 -10.03
N ALA A 198 13.03 6.51 -10.74
CA ALA A 198 12.06 5.46 -10.99
C ALA A 198 12.69 4.27 -11.74
N SER A 199 13.66 4.51 -12.61
CA SER A 199 14.42 3.44 -13.30
C SER A 199 15.25 2.60 -12.32
N ARG A 200 15.84 3.21 -11.29
CA ARG A 200 16.60 2.50 -10.25
C ARG A 200 15.65 1.68 -9.37
N LEU A 201 14.49 2.23 -9.03
CA LEU A 201 13.44 1.50 -8.30
C LEU A 201 12.93 0.31 -9.12
N GLU A 202 12.65 0.51 -10.41
CA GLU A 202 12.18 -0.55 -11.30
C GLU A 202 13.21 -1.66 -11.41
N HIS A 203 14.48 -1.32 -11.63
CA HIS A 203 15.55 -2.31 -11.69
C HIS A 203 15.63 -3.09 -10.38
N ALA A 204 15.62 -2.42 -9.23
CA ALA A 204 15.67 -3.06 -7.92
C ALA A 204 14.49 -4.02 -7.70
N TRP A 205 13.27 -3.63 -8.10
CA TRP A 205 12.05 -4.43 -7.97
C TRP A 205 12.07 -5.64 -8.91
N ARG A 206 12.34 -5.46 -10.20
CA ARG A 206 12.32 -6.54 -11.21
C ARG A 206 13.38 -7.62 -10.99
N SER A 207 14.57 -7.22 -10.56
CA SER A 207 15.67 -8.17 -10.30
C SER A 207 15.73 -8.64 -8.84
N GLY A 208 14.74 -8.28 -8.02
CA GLY A 208 14.68 -8.68 -6.61
C GLY A 208 14.66 -10.19 -6.41
N PHE A 209 13.82 -10.89 -7.17
CA PHE A 209 13.72 -12.35 -7.09
C PHE A 209 15.01 -13.05 -7.53
N GLU A 210 15.56 -12.66 -8.68
CA GLU A 210 16.81 -13.23 -9.22
C GLU A 210 17.97 -13.08 -8.23
N ARG A 211 18.13 -11.89 -7.63
CA ARG A 211 19.17 -11.65 -6.61
C ARG A 211 18.94 -12.42 -5.30
N HIS A 212 17.70 -12.75 -4.96
CA HIS A 212 17.42 -13.52 -3.77
C HIS A 212 17.73 -15.01 -3.95
N MET A 213 17.57 -15.51 -5.19
CA MET A 213 17.82 -16.90 -5.55
C MET A 213 19.28 -17.20 -5.90
N ALA A 214 20.07 -16.19 -6.26
CA ALA A 214 21.49 -16.27 -6.58
C ALA A 214 22.37 -16.34 -5.31
#